data_AF-A0A955E7T2-F1
#
_entry.id   AF-A0A955E7T2-F1
#
_cell.length_a   1.000
_cell.length_b   1.000
_cell.length_c   1.000
_cell.angle_alpha   90.00
_cell.angle_beta   90.00
_cell.angle_gamma   90.00
#
_symmetry.space_group_name_H-M   'P 1'
#
loop_
_entity.id
_entity.type
_entity.pdbx_description
1 polymer ?
#
loop_
_entity_poly.entity_id
_entity_poly.type
_entity_poly.pdbx_seq_one_letter_code
_entity_poly.pdbx_strand_id
1 'polypeptide(L)'
;MRRAALALMCVCACGCSKKPAPVDDGADGAGPAVSAGAPFVGLTSPPLAFFDGHCARCHGPNGSFYGEAFASIASDRDLHGIVLEMVEGPGFGELDDDSLYALVAFHRSLRDGTPFGVVTELSGDAVAGEMLPGTRVSVIVGTDVIGAEMGEASWRAALPGGASGGSLRVRVERNGRVFEWDPREQAWSDAPPPTHEEY
;
A
#
# COMPACT_ATOMS: atom_id res chain seq x y z
N MET A 1 -42.90 -3.05 15.30
CA MET A 1 -42.65 -3.60 16.65
C MET A 1 -42.71 -5.12 16.60
N ARG A 2 -41.57 -5.81 16.56
CA ARG A 2 -41.48 -7.26 16.76
C ARG A 2 -40.25 -7.56 17.62
N ARG A 3 -40.48 -8.38 18.63
CA ARG A 3 -39.58 -8.75 19.73
C ARG A 3 -38.80 -10.04 19.39
N ALA A 4 -37.76 -10.26 20.19
CA ALA A 4 -37.09 -11.54 20.53
C ALA A 4 -36.04 -12.03 19.50
N ALA A 5 -34.92 -12.66 19.90
CA ALA A 5 -34.61 -13.32 21.16
C ALA A 5 -33.13 -13.16 21.54
N LEU A 6 -32.90 -13.03 22.85
CA LEU A 6 -31.62 -13.05 23.53
C LEU A 6 -31.22 -14.52 23.73
N ALA A 7 -30.13 -14.97 23.09
CA ALA A 7 -29.55 -16.28 23.35
C ALA A 7 -28.36 -16.13 24.31
N LEU A 8 -28.61 -16.57 25.55
CA LEU A 8 -27.64 -16.74 26.62
C LEU A 8 -26.76 -17.95 26.27
N MET A 9 -25.46 -17.75 26.03
CA MET A 9 -24.52 -18.85 25.81
C MET A 9 -23.57 -18.99 27.00
N CYS A 10 -23.48 -20.23 27.45
CA CYS A 10 -22.89 -20.71 28.69
C CYS A 10 -21.36 -20.73 28.62
N VAL A 11 -20.73 -20.27 29.69
CA VAL A 11 -19.29 -20.31 29.95
C VAL A 11 -18.90 -21.73 30.37
N CYS A 12 -17.99 -22.37 29.64
CA CYS A 12 -17.23 -23.52 30.13
C CYS A 12 -15.75 -23.13 30.24
N ALA A 13 -15.37 -22.69 31.43
CA ALA A 13 -13.98 -22.47 31.80
C ALA A 13 -13.36 -23.78 32.32
N CYS A 14 -12.62 -24.50 31.48
CA CYS A 14 -11.70 -25.54 31.93
C CYS A 14 -10.32 -24.92 32.19
N GLY A 15 -10.04 -24.67 33.46
CA GLY A 15 -8.74 -24.23 33.94
C GLY A 15 -7.74 -25.39 33.95
N CYS A 16 -6.73 -25.30 33.08
CA CYS A 16 -5.46 -26.01 33.27
C CYS A 16 -4.41 -25.00 33.73
N SER A 17 -4.25 -24.84 35.03
CA SER A 17 -3.18 -24.05 35.64
C SER A 17 -1.83 -24.75 35.42
N LYS A 18 -1.17 -24.42 34.31
CA LYS A 18 0.21 -24.82 34.06
C LYS A 18 1.12 -23.82 34.79
N LYS A 19 1.84 -24.30 35.81
CA LYS A 19 2.82 -23.52 36.58
C LYS A 19 3.87 -22.95 35.59
N PRO A 20 4.05 -21.63 35.49
CA PRO A 20 5.07 -21.07 34.61
C PRO A 20 6.45 -21.47 35.14
N ALA A 21 7.34 -21.86 34.22
CA ALA A 21 8.74 -22.08 34.52
C ALA A 21 9.41 -20.75 34.92
N PRO A 22 10.43 -20.78 35.79
CA PRO A 22 11.23 -19.61 36.10
C PRO A 22 11.85 -19.08 34.80
N VAL A 23 11.64 -17.78 34.53
CA VAL A 23 12.32 -17.07 33.46
C VAL A 23 13.75 -16.78 33.92
N ASP A 24 14.73 -17.20 33.11
CA ASP A 24 16.13 -16.84 33.28
C ASP A 24 16.30 -15.35 32.92
N ASP A 25 16.58 -14.51 33.91
CA ASP A 25 16.85 -13.06 33.76
C ASP A 25 18.26 -12.76 33.20
N GLY A 26 18.83 -13.68 32.42
CA GLY A 26 20.24 -13.66 32.05
C GLY A 26 20.48 -13.53 30.56
N ALA A 27 20.50 -12.30 30.04
CA ALA A 27 21.50 -11.84 29.07
C ALA A 27 21.20 -10.40 28.64
N ASP A 28 22.13 -9.50 28.98
CA ASP A 28 22.40 -8.24 28.29
C ASP A 28 22.84 -8.55 26.84
N GLY A 29 21.91 -9.05 26.03
CA GLY A 29 22.08 -9.17 24.61
C GLY A 29 21.95 -7.78 24.01
N ALA A 30 23.09 -7.16 23.69
CA ALA A 30 23.12 -6.05 22.76
C ALA A 30 22.38 -6.51 21.49
N GLY A 31 21.13 -6.10 21.36
CA GLY A 31 20.28 -6.46 20.22
C GLY A 31 20.99 -6.07 18.92
N PRO A 32 20.73 -6.80 17.83
CA PRO A 32 21.32 -6.48 16.54
C PRO A 32 21.08 -5.00 16.26
N ALA A 33 22.16 -4.26 16.01
CA ALA A 33 22.08 -2.86 15.64
C ALA A 33 21.12 -2.75 14.46
N VAL A 34 20.01 -2.05 14.67
CA VAL A 34 19.01 -1.78 13.64
C VAL A 34 19.76 -1.03 12.55
N SER A 35 20.02 -1.69 11.42
CA SER A 35 20.69 -1.05 10.30
C SER A 35 19.87 0.18 9.95
N ALA A 36 20.51 1.35 9.95
CA ALA A 36 19.91 2.54 9.38
C ALA A 36 19.44 2.16 7.97
N GLY A 37 18.13 2.17 7.76
CA GLY A 37 17.50 1.67 6.54
C GLY A 37 18.08 2.37 5.31
N ALA A 38 18.12 1.66 4.19
CA ALA A 38 18.52 2.24 2.91
C ALA A 38 17.72 3.54 2.66
N PRO A 39 18.33 4.57 2.05
CA PRO A 39 17.62 5.79 1.72
C PRO A 39 16.44 5.46 0.80
N PHE A 40 15.29 6.07 1.07
CA PHE A 40 14.12 5.96 0.20
C PHE A 40 14.48 6.48 -1.19
N VAL A 41 14.33 5.61 -2.20
CA VAL A 41 14.45 5.98 -3.60
C VAL A 41 13.04 6.25 -4.10
N GLY A 42 12.74 7.53 -4.34
CA GLY A 42 11.46 7.92 -4.90
C GLY A 42 11.31 7.45 -6.34
N LEU A 43 10.06 7.39 -6.82
CA LEU A 43 9.75 7.09 -8.22
C LEU A 43 10.15 8.27 -9.11
N THR A 44 10.68 7.99 -10.30
CA THR A 44 10.95 9.06 -11.29
C THR A 44 9.65 9.59 -11.88
N SER A 45 8.62 8.75 -11.99
CA SER A 45 7.29 9.12 -12.47
C SER A 45 6.20 8.55 -11.56
N PRO A 46 5.51 9.40 -10.78
CA PRO A 46 4.35 8.98 -9.99
C PRO A 46 3.24 8.39 -10.90
N PRO A 47 2.65 7.23 -10.53
CA PRO A 47 1.79 6.46 -11.42
C PRO A 47 0.49 7.16 -11.81
N LEU A 48 -0.15 7.93 -10.92
CA LEU A 48 -1.40 8.62 -11.25
C LEU A 48 -1.13 9.85 -12.10
N ALA A 49 -0.11 10.65 -11.78
CA ALA A 49 0.32 11.77 -12.62
C ALA A 49 0.72 11.29 -14.02
N PHE A 50 1.49 10.20 -14.12
CA PHE A 50 1.85 9.61 -15.41
C PHE A 50 0.60 9.14 -16.18
N PHE A 51 -0.29 8.39 -15.51
CA PHE A 51 -1.52 7.91 -16.14
C PHE A 51 -2.38 9.08 -16.66
N ASP A 52 -2.53 10.16 -15.90
CA ASP A 52 -3.31 11.33 -16.32
C ASP A 52 -2.71 11.99 -17.57
N GLY A 53 -1.38 12.16 -17.60
CA GLY A 53 -0.67 12.77 -18.72
C GLY A 53 -0.63 11.92 -20.00
N HIS A 54 -0.58 10.59 -19.86
CA HIS A 54 -0.27 9.69 -20.99
C HIS A 54 -1.41 8.73 -21.37
N CYS A 55 -2.26 8.32 -20.42
CA CYS A 55 -3.20 7.22 -20.61
C CYS A 55 -4.68 7.66 -20.52
N ALA A 56 -4.99 8.69 -19.73
CA ALA A 56 -6.36 9.10 -19.45
C ALA A 56 -7.15 9.54 -20.69
N ARG A 57 -6.48 10.00 -21.76
CA ARG A 57 -7.14 10.32 -23.04
C ARG A 57 -7.91 9.13 -23.63
N CYS A 58 -7.36 7.93 -23.51
CA CYS A 58 -7.95 6.71 -24.06
C CYS A 58 -8.74 5.93 -23.01
N HIS A 59 -8.32 6.00 -21.74
CA HIS A 59 -8.88 5.19 -20.65
C HIS A 59 -9.76 5.97 -19.68
N GLY A 60 -9.97 7.28 -19.92
CA GLY A 60 -10.72 8.16 -19.04
C GLY A 60 -9.97 8.47 -17.74
N PRO A 61 -10.47 9.43 -16.93
CA PRO A 61 -9.88 9.72 -15.63
C PRO A 61 -9.91 8.46 -14.76
N ASN A 62 -8.76 8.12 -14.18
CA ASN A 62 -8.57 6.94 -13.33
C ASN A 62 -9.09 5.62 -13.94
N GLY A 63 -8.99 5.46 -15.26
CA GLY A 63 -9.41 4.24 -15.95
C GLY A 63 -10.93 4.07 -16.08
N SER A 64 -11.72 5.13 -15.95
CA SER A 64 -13.19 5.07 -16.02
C SER A 64 -13.76 4.58 -17.37
N PHE A 65 -12.95 4.49 -18.43
CA PHE A 65 -13.35 3.89 -19.72
C PHE A 65 -12.93 2.44 -19.86
N TYR A 66 -12.29 1.83 -18.85
CA TYR A 66 -12.07 0.38 -18.86
C TYR A 66 -13.40 -0.36 -18.85
N GLY A 67 -13.51 -1.34 -19.74
CA GLY A 67 -14.66 -2.25 -19.82
C GLY A 67 -14.38 -3.61 -19.17
N GLU A 68 -15.34 -4.52 -19.29
CA GLU A 68 -15.28 -5.88 -18.72
C GLU A 68 -14.05 -6.69 -19.17
N ALA A 69 -13.52 -6.42 -20.37
CA ALA A 69 -12.31 -7.07 -20.87
C ALA A 69 -11.09 -6.80 -19.98
N PHE A 70 -10.97 -5.59 -19.41
CA PHE A 70 -9.88 -5.26 -18.50
C PHE A 70 -10.00 -6.03 -17.18
N ALA A 71 -11.22 -6.13 -16.64
CA ALA A 71 -11.51 -6.92 -15.45
C ALA A 71 -11.24 -8.43 -15.65
N SER A 72 -11.16 -8.90 -16.90
CA SER A 72 -10.94 -10.30 -17.25
C SER A 72 -9.47 -10.68 -17.41
N ILE A 73 -8.52 -9.75 -17.23
CA ILE A 73 -7.09 -10.04 -17.31
C ILE A 73 -6.69 -10.96 -16.16
N ALA A 74 -6.39 -12.21 -16.49
CA ALA A 74 -6.31 -13.31 -15.53
C ALA A 74 -5.03 -13.29 -14.68
N SER A 75 -3.90 -12.84 -15.24
CA SER A 75 -2.61 -12.89 -14.57
C SER A 75 -1.97 -11.52 -14.45
N ASP A 76 -1.10 -11.40 -13.47
CA ASP A 76 -0.36 -10.17 -13.25
C ASP A 76 0.76 -9.97 -14.29
N ARG A 77 1.32 -11.06 -14.79
CA ARG A 77 2.23 -11.06 -15.94
C ARG A 77 1.56 -10.48 -17.19
N ASP A 78 0.33 -10.87 -17.49
CA ASP A 78 -0.41 -10.33 -18.63
C ASP A 78 -0.73 -8.84 -18.42
N LEU A 79 -1.12 -8.47 -17.20
CA LEU A 79 -1.36 -7.07 -16.85
C LEU A 79 -0.10 -6.21 -17.05
N HIS A 80 1.06 -6.70 -16.59
CA HIS A 80 2.35 -6.04 -16.80
C HIS A 80 2.65 -5.86 -18.28
N GLY A 81 2.52 -6.92 -19.09
CA GLY A 81 2.77 -6.85 -20.54
C GLY A 81 1.87 -5.82 -21.24
N ILE A 82 0.58 -5.77 -20.87
CA ILE A 82 -0.38 -4.80 -21.41
C ILE A 82 0.00 -3.36 -21.01
N VAL A 83 0.33 -3.13 -19.75
CA VAL A 83 0.71 -1.80 -19.26
C VAL A 83 2.01 -1.33 -19.93
N LEU A 84 2.99 -2.21 -20.11
CA LEU A 84 4.22 -1.91 -20.85
C LEU A 84 3.91 -1.51 -22.30
N GLU A 85 3.09 -2.29 -23.02
CA GLU A 85 2.67 -1.97 -24.39
C GLU A 85 1.92 -0.62 -24.45
N MET A 86 1.10 -0.31 -23.45
CA MET A 86 0.42 0.99 -23.35
C MET A 86 1.39 2.15 -23.18
N VAL A 87 2.42 1.98 -22.33
CA VAL A 87 3.45 3.00 -22.05
C VAL A 87 4.30 3.26 -23.28
N GLU A 88 4.86 2.20 -23.88
CA GLU A 88 5.79 2.29 -25.01
C GLU A 88 5.08 2.63 -26.33
N GLY A 89 3.81 2.21 -26.48
CA GLY A 89 3.01 2.44 -27.67
C GLY A 89 2.25 3.77 -27.61
N PRO A 90 0.92 3.76 -27.37
CA PRO A 90 0.09 4.96 -27.45
C PRO A 90 0.37 6.01 -26.37
N GLY A 91 0.96 5.62 -25.23
CA GLY A 91 1.38 6.53 -24.18
C GLY A 91 2.63 7.34 -24.53
N PHE A 92 3.45 6.85 -25.48
CA PHE A 92 4.72 7.46 -25.90
C PHE A 92 5.60 7.91 -24.72
N GLY A 93 5.62 7.11 -23.64
CA GLY A 93 6.38 7.38 -22.43
C GLY A 93 7.51 6.39 -22.22
N GLU A 94 8.45 6.76 -21.37
CA GLU A 94 9.49 5.87 -20.84
C GLU A 94 9.38 5.90 -19.32
N LEU A 95 9.39 4.71 -18.71
CA LEU A 95 9.37 4.53 -17.26
C LEU A 95 10.57 3.66 -16.87
N ASP A 96 11.20 3.95 -15.74
CA ASP A 96 12.05 2.97 -15.09
C ASP A 96 11.22 1.80 -14.53
N ASP A 97 11.90 0.70 -14.19
CA ASP A 97 11.24 -0.52 -13.73
C ASP A 97 10.34 -0.26 -12.51
N ASP A 98 10.81 0.51 -11.52
CA ASP A 98 10.04 0.81 -10.31
C ASP A 98 8.77 1.62 -10.60
N SER A 99 8.85 2.62 -11.48
CA SER A 99 7.71 3.43 -11.89
C SER A 99 6.73 2.63 -12.75
N LEU A 100 7.21 1.73 -13.60
CA LEU A 100 6.37 0.78 -14.33
C LEU A 100 5.66 -0.17 -13.38
N TYR A 101 6.35 -0.75 -12.39
CA TYR A 101 5.72 -1.62 -11.39
C TYR A 101 4.67 -0.88 -10.56
N ALA A 102 4.94 0.36 -10.15
CA ALA A 102 3.96 1.20 -9.47
C ALA A 102 2.72 1.47 -10.36
N LEU A 103 2.93 1.69 -11.66
CA LEU A 103 1.83 1.86 -12.62
C LEU A 103 1.04 0.57 -12.83
N VAL A 104 1.69 -0.60 -12.85
CA VAL A 104 1.03 -1.91 -12.92
C VAL A 104 0.19 -2.15 -11.66
N ALA A 105 0.71 -1.84 -10.48
CA ALA A 105 -0.04 -1.93 -9.22
C ALA A 105 -1.26 -1.00 -9.20
N PHE A 106 -1.14 0.20 -9.76
CA PHE A 106 -2.28 1.10 -9.97
C PHE A 106 -3.35 0.44 -10.85
N HIS A 107 -2.98 -0.10 -12.01
CA HIS A 107 -3.93 -0.79 -12.90
C HIS A 107 -4.54 -2.03 -12.24
N ARG A 108 -3.76 -2.79 -11.48
CA ARG A 108 -4.26 -3.93 -10.69
C ARG A 108 -5.34 -3.48 -9.72
N SER A 109 -5.15 -2.33 -9.08
CA SER A 109 -6.15 -1.80 -8.16
C SER A 109 -7.47 -1.41 -8.82
N LEU A 110 -7.40 -0.92 -10.06
CA LEU A 110 -8.58 -0.64 -10.87
C LEU A 110 -9.30 -1.94 -11.25
N ARG A 111 -8.56 -2.96 -11.67
CA ARG A 111 -9.08 -4.28 -12.04
C ARG A 111 -9.79 -4.95 -10.86
N ASP A 112 -9.15 -4.94 -9.70
CA ASP A 112 -9.54 -5.73 -8.53
C ASP A 112 -10.45 -4.95 -7.56
N GLY A 113 -10.68 -3.66 -7.82
CA GLY A 113 -11.46 -2.78 -6.95
C GLY A 113 -10.85 -2.64 -5.55
N THR A 114 -9.53 -2.60 -5.44
CA THR A 114 -8.79 -2.44 -4.17
C THR A 114 -8.46 -0.96 -3.90
N PRO A 115 -8.08 -0.60 -2.67
CA PRO A 115 -7.39 0.66 -2.42
C PRO A 115 -6.04 0.66 -3.12
N PHE A 116 -5.59 1.87 -3.49
CA PHE A 116 -4.23 2.10 -3.98
C PHE A 116 -3.69 3.41 -3.42
N GLY A 117 -2.44 3.39 -2.99
CA GLY A 117 -1.64 4.55 -2.64
C GLY A 117 -0.18 4.30 -2.97
N VAL A 118 0.57 5.37 -3.12
CA VAL A 118 2.01 5.34 -3.37
C VAL A 118 2.66 6.51 -2.67
N VAL A 119 3.84 6.29 -2.10
CA VAL A 119 4.70 7.33 -1.55
C VAL A 119 5.60 7.83 -2.67
N THR A 120 5.55 9.13 -2.93
CA THR A 120 6.40 9.81 -3.93
C THR A 120 7.46 10.66 -3.27
N GLU A 121 7.27 11.03 -2.01
CA GLU A 121 8.18 11.85 -1.22
C GLU A 121 8.23 11.30 0.21
N LEU A 122 9.44 11.02 0.69
CA LEU A 122 9.71 10.72 2.09
C LEU A 122 10.85 11.62 2.57
N SER A 123 10.51 12.64 3.36
CA SER A 123 11.47 13.54 3.98
C SER A 123 11.65 13.22 5.46
N GLY A 124 12.57 13.93 6.10
CA GLY A 124 12.77 13.83 7.53
C GLY A 124 11.55 14.25 8.35
N ASP A 125 10.63 15.05 7.83
CA ASP A 125 9.51 15.67 8.57
C ASP A 125 8.12 15.41 7.97
N ALA A 126 8.05 14.79 6.79
CA ALA A 126 6.80 14.52 6.11
C ALA A 126 6.91 13.31 5.18
N VAL A 127 5.74 12.77 4.84
CA VAL A 127 5.57 11.79 3.78
C VAL A 127 4.41 12.23 2.91
N ALA A 128 4.56 12.10 1.60
CA ALA A 128 3.55 12.48 0.63
C ALA A 128 3.52 11.51 -0.55
N GLY A 129 2.41 11.56 -1.28
CA GLY A 129 2.15 10.56 -2.28
C GLY A 129 0.89 10.78 -3.10
N GLU A 130 0.58 9.77 -3.90
CA GLU A 130 -0.65 9.70 -4.69
C GLU A 130 -1.56 8.58 -4.17
N MET A 131 -2.83 8.65 -4.52
CA MET A 131 -3.83 7.64 -4.16
C MET A 131 -4.99 7.61 -5.14
N LEU A 132 -5.61 6.44 -5.27
CA LEU A 132 -6.82 6.31 -6.05
C LEU A 132 -7.97 7.11 -5.38
N PRO A 133 -8.80 7.88 -6.12
CA PRO A 133 -9.87 8.66 -5.54
C PRO A 133 -10.84 7.85 -4.65
N GLY A 134 -11.24 8.46 -3.53
CA GLY A 134 -12.07 7.83 -2.50
C GLY A 134 -11.29 6.92 -1.54
N THR A 135 -9.97 6.79 -1.70
CA THR A 135 -9.09 6.14 -0.73
C THR A 135 -8.83 7.08 0.46
N ARG A 136 -8.82 6.53 1.67
CA ARG A 136 -8.32 7.20 2.87
C ARG A 136 -6.89 6.78 3.14
N VAL A 137 -6.04 7.71 3.54
CA VAL A 137 -4.64 7.44 3.87
C VAL A 137 -4.38 7.81 5.32
N SER A 138 -3.64 6.95 6.02
CA SER A 138 -3.06 7.23 7.33
C SER A 138 -1.64 6.70 7.40
N VAL A 139 -0.80 7.36 8.19
CA VAL A 139 0.59 7.00 8.40
C VAL A 139 0.77 6.51 9.82
N ILE A 140 1.46 5.39 9.98
CA ILE A 140 1.69 4.76 11.27
C ILE A 140 3.17 4.90 11.60
N VAL A 141 3.48 5.60 12.69
CA VAL A 141 4.85 5.78 13.21
C VAL A 141 4.92 5.14 14.58
N GLY A 142 5.56 3.97 14.69
CA GLY A 142 5.48 3.17 15.92
C GLY A 142 4.05 2.76 16.24
N THR A 143 3.46 3.34 17.29
CA THR A 143 2.07 3.12 17.73
C THR A 143 1.13 4.24 17.32
N ASP A 144 1.66 5.37 16.86
CA ASP A 144 0.87 6.55 16.53
C ASP A 144 0.28 6.43 15.13
N VAL A 145 -1.02 6.70 15.02
CA VAL A 145 -1.74 6.74 13.74
C VAL A 145 -2.03 8.20 13.40
N ILE A 146 -1.42 8.66 12.32
CA ILE A 146 -1.47 10.04 11.84
C ILE A 146 -2.39 10.08 10.62
N GLY A 147 -3.44 10.89 10.66
CA GLY A 147 -4.27 11.13 9.48
C GLY A 147 -3.52 11.96 8.44
N ALA A 148 -3.65 11.59 7.16
CA ALA A 148 -3.12 12.39 6.07
C ALA A 148 -4.09 13.53 5.68
N GLU A 149 -3.53 14.65 5.25
CA GLU A 149 -4.22 15.68 4.49
C GLU A 149 -4.45 15.16 3.07
N MET A 150 -5.69 15.28 2.60
CA MET A 150 -6.16 14.63 1.37
C MET A 150 -6.44 15.68 0.29
N GLY A 151 -5.84 15.50 -0.89
CA GLY A 151 -6.22 16.13 -2.15
C GLY A 151 -7.13 15.22 -2.98
N GLU A 152 -7.33 15.57 -4.26
CA GLU A 152 -8.16 14.76 -5.17
C GLU A 152 -7.51 13.40 -5.49
N ALA A 153 -6.23 13.41 -5.83
CA ALA A 153 -5.41 12.23 -6.13
C ALA A 153 -4.07 12.23 -5.38
N SER A 154 -3.87 13.16 -4.45
CA SER A 154 -2.64 13.33 -3.68
C SER A 154 -2.91 13.32 -2.18
N TRP A 155 -1.90 13.00 -1.38
CA TRP A 155 -1.97 13.06 0.07
C TRP A 155 -0.63 13.48 0.69
N ARG A 156 -0.69 14.00 1.92
CA ARG A 156 0.50 14.36 2.71
C ARG A 156 0.24 14.15 4.19
N ALA A 157 1.24 13.69 4.93
CA ALA A 157 1.19 13.60 6.39
C ALA A 157 2.50 14.12 7.00
N ALA A 158 2.38 14.89 8.08
CA ALA A 158 3.54 15.30 8.87
C ALA A 158 4.02 14.11 9.73
N LEU A 159 5.34 13.97 9.88
CA LEU A 159 5.99 12.94 10.70
C LEU A 159 6.51 13.58 12.00
N PRO A 160 5.76 13.55 13.11
CA PRO A 160 6.20 14.11 14.37
C PRO A 160 7.42 13.35 14.89
N GLY A 161 8.55 14.06 15.12
CA GLY A 161 9.83 13.44 15.48
C GLY A 161 10.62 12.87 14.29
N GLY A 162 10.04 12.97 13.10
CA GLY A 162 10.65 12.64 11.83
C GLY A 162 10.69 11.17 11.43
N ALA A 163 11.14 10.90 10.20
CA ALA A 163 11.18 9.55 9.62
C ALA A 163 12.30 8.64 10.16
N SER A 164 13.22 9.18 10.97
CA SER A 164 14.59 8.65 11.08
C SER A 164 14.83 7.56 12.13
N GLY A 165 13.82 7.05 12.83
CA GLY A 165 14.08 6.09 13.92
C GLY A 165 12.99 5.09 14.29
N GLY A 166 11.84 5.12 13.62
CA GLY A 166 10.70 4.27 13.94
C GLY A 166 10.30 3.31 12.81
N SER A 167 9.44 2.35 13.12
CA SER A 167 8.65 1.66 12.10
C SER A 167 7.72 2.69 11.45
N LEU A 168 7.86 2.87 10.14
CA LEU A 168 6.99 3.71 9.33
C LEU A 168 6.16 2.77 8.46
N ARG A 169 4.84 2.88 8.56
CA ARG A 169 3.92 2.18 7.65
C ARG A 169 2.92 3.16 7.08
N VAL A 170 2.53 2.95 5.84
CA VAL A 170 1.41 3.66 5.22
C VAL A 170 0.23 2.71 5.17
N ARG A 171 -0.94 3.19 5.53
CA ARG A 171 -2.21 2.48 5.46
C ARG A 171 -3.12 3.18 4.48
N VAL A 172 -3.64 2.43 3.51
CA VAL A 172 -4.69 2.88 2.60
C VAL A 172 -5.96 2.07 2.79
N GLU A 173 -7.11 2.76 2.77
CA GLU A 173 -8.43 2.13 2.94
C GLU A 173 -9.42 2.62 1.89
N ARG A 174 -10.13 1.69 1.25
CA ARG A 174 -11.19 1.97 0.28
C ARG A 174 -12.21 0.84 0.29
N ASN A 175 -13.50 1.18 0.36
CA ASN A 175 -14.60 0.20 0.36
C ASN A 175 -14.45 -0.93 1.40
N GLY A 176 -13.92 -0.60 2.58
CA GLY A 176 -13.69 -1.58 3.67
C GLY A 176 -12.49 -2.51 3.46
N ARG A 177 -11.75 -2.37 2.37
CA ARG A 177 -10.47 -3.07 2.13
C ARG A 177 -9.32 -2.17 2.57
N VAL A 178 -8.30 -2.78 3.18
CA VAL A 178 -7.16 -2.09 3.79
C VAL A 178 -5.86 -2.73 3.31
N PHE A 179 -4.89 -1.91 2.91
CA PHE A 179 -3.49 -2.33 2.73
C PHE A 179 -2.58 -1.51 3.64
N GLU A 180 -1.56 -2.17 4.19
CA GLU A 180 -0.51 -1.56 5.00
C GLU A 180 0.84 -2.04 4.50
N TRP A 181 1.80 -1.13 4.30
CA TRP A 181 3.15 -1.47 3.85
C TRP A 181 4.19 -0.51 4.43
N ASP A 182 5.46 -0.90 4.41
CA ASP A 182 6.59 -0.01 4.75
C ASP A 182 7.10 0.67 3.46
N PRO A 183 6.98 2.01 3.34
CA PRO A 183 7.36 2.71 2.13
C PRO A 183 8.87 2.68 1.84
N ARG A 184 9.69 2.24 2.81
CA ARG A 184 11.14 2.08 2.65
C ARG A 184 11.51 0.73 2.01
N GLU A 185 10.59 -0.23 2.01
CA GLU A 185 10.75 -1.52 1.32
C GLU A 185 10.12 -1.48 -0.07
N GLN A 186 9.00 -0.78 -0.23
CA GLN A 186 8.29 -0.62 -1.51
C GLN A 186 7.52 0.70 -1.50
N ALA A 187 7.61 1.51 -2.56
CA ALA A 187 6.98 2.82 -2.55
C ALA A 187 5.44 2.78 -2.63
N TRP A 188 4.82 1.73 -3.18
CA TRP A 188 3.37 1.65 -3.42
C TRP A 188 2.65 0.55 -2.62
N SER A 189 1.33 0.71 -2.49
CA SER A 189 0.46 -0.23 -1.79
C SER A 189 0.12 -1.38 -2.71
N ASP A 190 0.69 -2.54 -2.43
CA ASP A 190 0.38 -3.76 -3.14
C ASP A 190 0.68 -4.97 -2.25
N ALA A 191 0.11 -6.12 -2.59
CA ALA A 191 0.79 -7.35 -2.20
C ALA A 191 2.10 -7.41 -3.00
N PRO A 192 3.25 -7.78 -2.39
CA PRO A 192 4.47 -7.96 -3.16
C PRO A 192 4.15 -8.88 -4.35
N PRO A 193 4.60 -8.53 -5.57
CA PRO A 193 4.39 -9.42 -6.71
C PRO A 193 4.93 -10.81 -6.34
N PRO A 194 4.31 -11.90 -6.84
CA PRO A 194 4.91 -13.22 -6.69
C PRO A 194 6.38 -13.14 -7.13
N THR A 195 7.28 -13.76 -6.37
CA THR A 195 8.73 -13.66 -6.61
C THR A 195 9.06 -13.96 -8.07
N HIS A 196 10.06 -13.28 -8.65
CA HIS A 196 10.49 -13.34 -10.06
C HIS A 196 10.62 -14.75 -10.69
N GLU A 197 10.63 -15.82 -9.91
CA GLU A 197 10.53 -17.19 -10.41
C GLU A 197 9.19 -17.51 -11.10
N GLU A 198 8.16 -16.66 -10.96
CA GLU A 198 6.84 -16.84 -11.57
C GLU A 198 6.53 -15.88 -12.75
N TYR A 199 7.50 -15.05 -13.19
CA TYR A 199 7.37 -14.19 -14.38
C TYR A 199 8.14 -14.73 -15.59
#